data_AF-A0AAN9FRZ9-F1
#
_entry.id   AF-A0AAN9FRZ9-F1
#
_cell.length_a   1.000
_cell.length_b   1.000
_cell.length_c   1.000
_cell.angle_alpha   90.00
_cell.angle_beta   90.00
_cell.angle_gamma   90.00
#
_symmetry.space_group_name_H-M   'P 1'
#
loop_
_entity.id
_entity.type
_entity.pdbx_description
1 polymer ?
#
loop_
_entity_poly.entity_id
_entity_poly.type
_entity_poly.pdbx_seq_one_letter_code
_entity_poly.pdbx_strand_id
1 'polypeptide(L)'
;MDVASVMNESSTHGGAERSEENKMFEYFGWVYHIGVNSIGHEYRHLRFLFIRGKYVTMYKRDPHEHPDIKPIRQGVVGPTLVVEELGCRKINSGDVHVIRFYNRLDEAKKGEIACATAGEAQRWMEAFDHAKQQV
;
A
#
# COMPACT_ATOMS: atom_id res chain seq x y z
N MET A 1 13.14 -32.11 19.51
CA MET A 1 12.88 -30.98 20.40
C MET A 1 14.25 -30.35 20.65
N ASP A 2 14.64 -29.23 20.05
CA ASP A 2 13.90 -28.22 19.32
C ASP A 2 14.76 -27.62 18.20
N VAL A 3 14.11 -27.44 17.05
CA VAL A 3 14.63 -26.77 15.87
C VAL A 3 14.66 -25.27 16.18
N ALA A 4 15.83 -24.66 16.05
CA ALA A 4 15.97 -23.22 15.97
C ALA A 4 15.13 -22.74 14.78
N SER A 5 13.93 -22.25 15.06
CA SER A 5 13.03 -21.70 14.06
C SER A 5 13.61 -20.36 13.61
N VAL A 6 14.26 -20.40 12.46
CA VAL A 6 14.67 -19.28 11.64
C VAL A 6 13.52 -18.26 11.60
N MET A 7 13.69 -17.14 12.31
CA MET A 7 12.83 -15.99 12.16
C MET A 7 13.15 -15.40 10.78
N ASN A 8 12.30 -15.72 9.81
CA ASN A 8 12.32 -15.13 8.49
C ASN A 8 12.01 -13.63 8.63
N GLU A 9 13.04 -12.81 8.68
CA GLU A 9 12.94 -11.36 8.55
C GLU A 9 12.34 -11.07 7.17
N SER A 10 11.02 -10.77 7.12
CA SER A 10 10.39 -10.30 5.90
C SER A 10 11.09 -9.01 5.50
N SER A 11 11.96 -9.12 4.51
CA SER A 11 12.81 -8.04 4.07
C SER A 11 12.01 -7.07 3.22
N THR A 12 11.28 -6.15 3.86
CA THR A 12 10.70 -4.98 3.19
C THR A 12 11.84 -4.03 2.79
N HIS A 13 12.47 -4.31 1.66
CA HIS A 13 13.41 -3.40 1.01
C HIS A 13 12.63 -2.30 0.29
N GLY A 14 12.24 -1.25 1.03
CA GLY A 14 11.82 0.02 0.45
C GLY A 14 13.05 0.80 0.02
N GLY A 15 13.54 0.55 -1.20
CA GLY A 15 14.68 1.27 -1.76
C GLY A 15 14.28 2.66 -2.23
N ALA A 16 14.66 3.70 -1.49
CA ALA A 16 14.74 5.06 -2.00
C ALA A 16 16.15 5.29 -2.58
N GLU A 17 16.40 4.80 -3.80
CA GLU A 17 17.64 5.11 -4.51
C GLU A 17 17.60 6.54 -5.04
N ARG A 18 18.36 7.43 -4.39
CA ARG A 18 18.53 8.82 -4.80
C ARG A 18 19.77 8.93 -5.69
N SER A 19 19.60 8.77 -7.00
CA SER A 19 20.59 9.17 -7.99
C SER A 19 19.95 9.74 -9.26
N GLU A 20 20.39 10.97 -9.55
CA GLU A 20 20.37 11.72 -10.81
C GLU A 20 19.02 12.15 -11.41
N GLU A 21 18.97 13.44 -11.71
CA GLU A 21 17.81 14.23 -12.12
C GLU A 21 17.01 13.53 -13.22
N ASN A 22 15.70 13.33 -12.99
CA ASN A 22 14.69 12.75 -13.89
C ASN A 22 14.31 11.25 -13.72
N LYS A 23 14.72 10.57 -12.64
CA LYS A 23 14.12 9.26 -12.29
C LYS A 23 12.71 9.46 -11.69
N MET A 24 11.68 8.93 -12.37
CA MET A 24 10.29 8.96 -11.90
C MET A 24 10.21 8.38 -10.48
N PHE A 25 9.55 9.07 -9.54
CA PHE A 25 9.40 8.59 -8.16
C PHE A 25 8.71 7.22 -8.12
N GLU A 26 9.27 6.28 -7.38
CA GLU A 26 8.70 4.94 -7.21
C GLU A 26 8.70 4.55 -5.72
N TYR A 27 7.59 3.97 -5.26
CA TYR A 27 7.47 3.36 -3.95
C TYR A 27 6.51 2.18 -4.02
N PHE A 28 6.91 1.02 -3.50
CA PHE A 28 6.14 -0.21 -3.64
C PHE A 28 6.34 -1.16 -2.47
N GLY A 29 5.40 -2.09 -2.32
CA GLY A 29 5.49 -3.15 -1.32
C GLY A 29 4.19 -3.89 -1.11
N TRP A 30 4.26 -4.92 -0.28
CA TRP A 30 3.11 -5.72 0.13
C TRP A 30 2.28 -4.98 1.18
N VAL A 31 0.97 -4.96 1.00
CA VAL A 31 -0.01 -4.42 1.94
C VAL A 31 -1.20 -5.36 2.06
N TYR A 32 -1.92 -5.28 3.17
CA TYR A 32 -3.24 -5.91 3.25
C TYR A 32 -4.30 -4.96 2.71
N HIS A 33 -4.86 -5.25 1.54
CA HIS A 33 -6.08 -4.60 1.07
C HIS A 33 -7.26 -5.13 1.88
N ILE A 34 -7.93 -4.25 2.61
CA ILE A 34 -9.02 -4.59 3.53
C ILE A 34 -10.30 -3.85 3.16
N GLY A 35 -11.44 -4.44 3.52
CA GLY A 35 -12.73 -3.79 3.36
C GLY A 35 -13.88 -4.79 3.42
N VAL A 36 -15.06 -4.31 3.04
CA VAL A 36 -16.28 -5.11 2.95
C VAL A 36 -16.68 -5.18 1.47
N ASN A 37 -16.96 -6.39 0.97
CA ASN A 37 -17.42 -6.56 -0.40
C ASN A 37 -18.93 -6.24 -0.52
N SER A 38 -19.48 -6.31 -1.73
CA SER A 38 -20.90 -5.97 -2.00
C SER A 38 -21.93 -6.86 -1.30
N ILE A 39 -21.52 -8.02 -0.78
CA ILE A 39 -22.39 -8.96 -0.04
C ILE A 39 -22.19 -8.88 1.48
N GLY A 40 -21.45 -7.88 1.96
CA GLY A 40 -21.24 -7.67 3.41
C GLY A 40 -20.12 -8.50 4.02
N HIS A 41 -19.36 -9.26 3.24
CA HIS A 41 -18.23 -10.03 3.77
C HIS A 41 -16.96 -9.18 3.84
N GLU A 42 -16.33 -9.21 5.01
CA GLU A 42 -15.01 -8.64 5.20
C GLU A 42 -13.96 -9.43 4.42
N TYR A 43 -13.02 -8.71 3.82
CA TYR A 43 -11.85 -9.32 3.16
C TYR A 43 -10.55 -8.70 3.70
N ARG A 44 -9.51 -9.53 3.72
CA ARG A 44 -8.13 -9.15 3.99
C ARG A 44 -7.23 -9.84 2.99
N HIS A 45 -6.79 -9.10 2.00
CA HIS A 45 -6.07 -9.64 0.85
C HIS A 45 -4.65 -9.08 0.81
N LEU A 46 -3.64 -9.95 0.89
CA LEU A 46 -2.27 -9.56 0.62
C LEU A 46 -2.15 -9.18 -0.87
N ARG A 47 -1.77 -7.93 -1.13
CA ARG A 47 -1.65 -7.35 -2.47
C ARG A 47 -0.39 -6.52 -2.57
N PHE A 48 0.17 -6.47 -3.77
CA PHE A 48 1.32 -5.63 -4.04
C PHE A 48 0.81 -4.25 -4.49
N LEU A 49 1.21 -3.20 -3.77
CA LEU A 49 0.87 -1.83 -4.07
C LEU A 49 2.09 -1.14 -4.65
N PHE A 50 1.90 -0.37 -5.72
CA PHE A 50 2.97 0.28 -6.45
C PHE A 50 2.54 1.70 -6.82
N ILE A 51 3.26 2.69 -6.28
CA ILE A 51 3.22 4.09 -6.67
C ILE A 51 4.36 4.36 -7.67
N ARG A 52 4.04 4.90 -8.84
CA ARG A 52 5.00 5.34 -9.86
C ARG A 52 4.59 6.72 -10.40
N GLY A 53 5.40 7.73 -10.11
CA GLY A 53 5.01 9.14 -10.24
C GLY A 53 3.75 9.42 -9.42
N LYS A 54 2.70 9.88 -10.08
CA LYS A 54 1.37 10.08 -9.49
C LYS A 54 0.43 8.88 -9.63
N TYR A 55 0.84 7.79 -10.28
CA TYR A 55 -0.03 6.64 -10.51
C TYR A 55 0.10 5.64 -9.38
N VAL A 56 -1.03 5.16 -8.85
CA VAL A 56 -1.09 4.07 -7.87
C VAL A 56 -1.74 2.86 -8.51
N THR A 57 -1.11 1.71 -8.33
CA THR A 57 -1.49 0.46 -8.98
C THR A 57 -1.40 -0.67 -7.99
N MET A 58 -2.43 -1.53 -7.97
CA MET A 58 -2.49 -2.68 -7.08
C MET A 58 -2.50 -3.96 -7.90
N TYR A 59 -1.71 -4.94 -7.50
CA TYR A 59 -1.53 -6.22 -8.18
C TYR A 59 -1.76 -7.39 -7.22
N LYS A 60 -2.10 -8.56 -7.78
CA LYS A 60 -2.19 -9.82 -7.00
C LYS A 60 -0.82 -10.38 -6.62
N ARG A 61 0.24 -10.05 -7.38
CA ARG A 61 1.63 -10.47 -7.17
C ARG A 61 2.57 -9.32 -7.55
N ASP A 62 3.83 -9.41 -7.17
CA ASP A 62 4.85 -8.43 -7.54
C ASP A 62 5.01 -8.36 -9.08
N PRO A 63 4.76 -7.21 -9.73
CA PRO A 63 4.95 -7.06 -11.16
C PRO A 63 6.42 -7.06 -11.60
N HIS A 64 7.40 -6.87 -10.70
CA HIS A 64 8.82 -7.03 -11.04
C HIS A 64 9.18 -8.50 -11.27
N GLU A 65 8.57 -9.41 -10.50
CA GLU A 65 8.71 -10.86 -10.65
C GLU A 65 7.76 -11.43 -11.72
N HIS A 66 6.65 -10.73 -11.98
CA HIS A 66 5.64 -11.13 -12.97
C HIS A 66 5.28 -9.97 -13.92
N PRO A 67 6.13 -9.65 -14.92
CA PRO A 67 5.98 -8.46 -15.76
C PRO A 67 4.64 -8.34 -16.51
N ASP A 68 4.01 -9.47 -16.86
CA ASP A 68 2.76 -9.51 -17.62
C ASP A 68 1.49 -9.43 -16.74
N ILE A 69 1.64 -9.30 -15.41
CA ILE A 69 0.50 -9.28 -14.51
C ILE A 69 -0.33 -8.00 -14.68
N LYS A 70 -1.63 -8.17 -14.93
CA LYS A 70 -2.55 -7.02 -15.01
C LYS A 70 -2.89 -6.48 -13.62
N PRO A 71 -2.96 -5.16 -13.44
CA PRO A 71 -3.39 -4.57 -12.18
C PRO A 71 -4.86 -4.91 -11.90
N ILE A 72 -5.19 -5.07 -10.63
CA ILE A 72 -6.57 -5.28 -10.15
C ILE A 72 -7.27 -3.98 -9.76
N ARG A 73 -6.49 -2.93 -9.48
CA ARG A 73 -7.00 -1.58 -9.20
C ARG A 73 -5.96 -0.56 -9.63
N GLN A 74 -6.43 0.55 -10.18
CA GLN A 74 -5.58 1.66 -10.60
C GLN A 74 -6.21 2.97 -10.15
N GLY A 75 -5.38 3.96 -9.87
CA GLY A 75 -5.80 5.29 -9.48
C GLY A 75 -4.71 6.33 -9.76
N VAL A 76 -5.09 7.59 -9.64
CA VAL A 76 -4.18 8.74 -9.74
C VAL A 76 -4.19 9.46 -8.40
N VAL A 77 -3.00 9.67 -7.86
CA VAL A 77 -2.75 10.52 -6.70
C VAL A 77 -2.78 11.96 -7.16
N GLY A 78 -3.88 12.66 -6.88
CA GLY A 78 -4.08 14.06 -7.26
C GLY A 78 -4.40 14.94 -6.06
N PRO A 79 -4.59 16.26 -6.29
CA PRO A 79 -4.84 17.24 -5.22
C PRO A 79 -6.07 16.94 -4.36
N THR A 80 -7.05 16.20 -4.90
CA THR A 80 -8.29 15.85 -4.20
C THR A 80 -8.20 14.53 -3.43
N LEU A 81 -7.08 13.80 -3.53
CA LEU A 81 -6.86 12.57 -2.77
C LEU A 81 -6.56 12.93 -1.30
N VAL A 82 -7.41 12.43 -0.41
CA VAL A 82 -7.15 12.41 1.04
C VAL A 82 -6.56 11.07 1.41
N VAL A 83 -5.57 11.10 2.27
CA VAL A 83 -4.94 9.92 2.87
C VAL A 83 -4.89 10.18 4.37
N GLU A 84 -5.41 9.25 5.15
CA GLU A 84 -5.58 9.38 6.60
C GLU A 84 -5.15 8.09 7.29
N GLU A 85 -4.42 8.24 8.40
CA GLU A 85 -4.15 7.13 9.31
C GLU A 85 -5.36 6.95 10.25
N LEU A 86 -5.96 5.76 10.24
CA LEU A 86 -7.06 5.38 11.13
C LEU A 86 -6.58 4.71 12.42
N GLY A 87 -5.26 4.60 12.58
CA GLY A 87 -4.58 4.04 13.74
C GLY A 87 -4.49 2.51 13.72
N CYS A 88 -4.15 1.97 14.90
CA CYS A 88 -4.04 0.53 15.11
C CYS A 88 -5.43 -0.11 15.26
N ARG A 89 -5.68 -1.17 14.48
CA ARG A 89 -6.87 -2.02 14.57
C ARG A 89 -6.46 -3.46 14.83
N LYS A 90 -7.25 -4.15 15.64
CA LYS A 90 -7.09 -5.59 15.87
C LYS A 90 -7.86 -6.35 14.79
N ILE A 91 -7.16 -7.06 13.90
CA ILE A 91 -7.76 -7.87 12.84
C ILE A 91 -7.21 -9.30 12.93
N ASN A 92 -8.07 -10.28 13.23
CA ASN A 92 -7.74 -11.71 13.31
C ASN A 92 -6.46 -11.98 14.12
N SER A 93 -6.45 -11.55 15.39
CA SER A 93 -5.40 -11.83 16.38
C SER A 93 -4.06 -11.10 16.19
N GLY A 94 -3.97 -10.15 15.25
CA GLY A 94 -2.81 -9.27 15.09
C GLY A 94 -3.22 -7.80 15.04
N ASP A 95 -2.39 -6.95 15.61
CA ASP A 95 -2.50 -5.50 15.50
C ASP A 95 -1.98 -5.04 14.13
N VAL A 96 -2.76 -4.22 13.43
CA VAL A 96 -2.40 -3.66 12.13
C VAL A 96 -2.68 -2.16 12.07
N HIS A 97 -1.86 -1.43 11.35
CA HIS A 97 -2.01 0.02 11.17
C HIS A 97 -2.75 0.33 9.88
N VAL A 98 -3.92 0.95 9.98
CA VAL A 98 -4.82 1.15 8.84
C VAL A 98 -4.68 2.55 8.27
N ILE A 99 -4.50 2.63 6.96
CA ILE A 99 -4.57 3.85 6.18
C ILE A 99 -5.81 3.80 5.30
N ARG A 100 -6.55 4.89 5.26
CA ARG A 100 -7.65 5.12 4.33
C ARG A 100 -7.28 6.17 3.32
N PHE A 101 -7.63 5.94 2.06
CA PHE A 101 -7.54 6.94 1.02
C PHE A 101 -8.83 7.03 0.22
N TYR A 102 -9.21 8.25 -0.15
CA TYR A 102 -10.45 8.54 -0.88
C TYR A 102 -10.36 9.87 -1.62
N ASN A 103 -11.25 10.09 -2.59
CA ASN A 103 -11.34 11.37 -3.29
C ASN A 103 -12.37 12.26 -2.57
N ARG A 104 -12.00 13.50 -2.21
CA ARG A 104 -12.91 14.48 -1.58
C ARG A 104 -14.17 14.75 -2.41
N LEU A 105 -14.08 14.61 -3.73
CA LEU A 105 -15.18 14.84 -4.65
C LEU A 105 -16.01 13.58 -4.93
N ASP A 106 -15.53 12.39 -4.52
CA ASP A 106 -16.15 11.09 -4.78
C ASP A 106 -15.72 10.09 -3.69
N GLU A 107 -16.37 10.16 -2.53
CA GLU A 107 -16.07 9.29 -1.39
C GLU A 107 -16.49 7.82 -1.62
N ALA A 108 -17.29 7.55 -2.66
CA ALA A 108 -17.66 6.18 -3.03
C ALA A 108 -16.43 5.37 -3.47
N LYS A 109 -15.35 6.04 -3.92
CA LYS A 109 -14.08 5.42 -4.32
C LYS A 109 -13.04 5.41 -3.21
N LYS A 110 -13.44 5.11 -1.98
CA LYS A 110 -12.51 4.86 -0.87
C LYS A 110 -11.79 3.52 -1.01
N GLY A 111 -10.59 3.44 -0.44
CA GLY A 111 -9.83 2.22 -0.24
C GLY A 111 -9.15 2.24 1.13
N GLU A 112 -8.98 1.07 1.72
CA GLU A 112 -8.24 0.88 2.96
C GLU A 112 -7.12 -0.13 2.76
N ILE A 113 -5.94 0.20 3.29
CA ILE A 113 -4.80 -0.71 3.39
C ILE A 113 -4.38 -0.84 4.84
N ALA A 114 -3.87 -2.01 5.20
CA ALA A 114 -3.30 -2.29 6.52
C ALA A 114 -1.83 -2.67 6.38
N CYS A 115 -1.01 -2.09 7.26
CA CYS A 115 0.42 -2.33 7.42
C CYS A 115 0.67 -3.11 8.73
N ALA A 116 1.79 -3.83 8.82
CA ALA A 116 2.13 -4.59 10.02
C ALA A 116 2.62 -3.67 11.15
N THR A 117 3.17 -2.50 10.83
CA THR A 117 3.69 -1.55 11.82
C THR A 117 3.29 -0.10 11.55
N ALA A 118 3.33 0.74 12.58
CA ALA A 118 3.15 2.19 12.46
C ALA A 118 4.16 2.81 11.49
N GLY A 119 5.42 2.38 11.56
CA GLY A 119 6.49 2.90 10.69
C GLY A 119 6.26 2.58 9.21
N GLU A 120 5.72 1.41 8.89
CA GLU A 120 5.30 1.09 7.52
C GLU A 120 4.13 1.97 7.07
N ALA A 121 3.14 2.19 7.93
CA ALA A 121 2.03 3.06 7.61
C ALA A 121 2.50 4.49 7.34
N GLN A 122 3.38 5.02 8.19
CA GLN A 122 3.97 6.35 8.00
C GLN A 122 4.71 6.46 6.66
N ARG A 123 5.52 5.46 6.29
CA ARG A 123 6.21 5.48 4.98
C ARG A 123 5.23 5.47 3.80
N TRP A 124 4.11 4.75 3.90
CA TRP A 124 3.05 4.82 2.89
C TRP A 124 2.40 6.20 2.81
N MET A 125 2.10 6.83 3.96
CA MET A 125 1.57 8.20 4.01
C MET A 125 2.51 9.19 3.30
N GLU A 126 3.81 9.14 3.64
CA GLU A 126 4.85 9.95 3.03
C GLU A 126 4.98 9.70 1.52
N ALA A 127 4.88 8.44 1.09
CA ALA A 127 4.92 8.08 -0.33
C ALA A 127 3.71 8.65 -1.10
N PHE A 128 2.51 8.61 -0.53
CA PHE A 128 1.34 9.26 -1.13
C PHE A 128 1.50 10.78 -1.20
N ASP A 129 2.03 11.42 -0.17
CA ASP A 129 2.24 12.86 -0.16
C ASP A 129 3.32 13.29 -1.17
N HIS A 130 4.39 12.51 -1.32
CA HIS A 130 5.37 12.74 -2.37
C HIS A 130 4.78 12.54 -3.77
N ALA A 131 3.92 11.54 -3.96
CA ALA A 131 3.23 11.31 -5.22
C ALA A 131 2.27 12.45 -5.61
N LYS A 132 1.65 13.14 -4.64
CA LYS A 132 0.82 14.34 -4.89
C LYS A 132 1.62 15.50 -5.49
N GLN A 133 2.92 15.56 -5.23
CA GLN A 133 3.81 16.63 -5.70
C GLN A 133 4.37 16.37 -7.11
N GLN A 134 4.09 15.20 -7.69
CA GLN A 134 4.51 14.85 -9.05
C GLN A 134 3.64 15.58 -10.10
N VAL A 135 4.31 16.25 -11.04
CA VAL A 135 3.67 17.00 -12.15
C VAL A 135 3.20 16.05 -13.26
#